data_AF-A0A971XDU8-F1
#
_entry.id   AF-A0A971XDU8-F1
#
_cell.length_a   1.000
_cell.length_b   1.000
_cell.length_c   1.000
_cell.angle_alpha   90.00
_cell.angle_beta   90.00
_cell.angle_gamma   90.00
#
_symmetry.space_group_name_H-M   'P 1'
#
loop_
_entity.id
_entity.type
_entity.pdbx_description
1 polymer ?
#
loop_
_entity_poly.entity_id
_entity_poly.type
_entity_poly.pdbx_seq_one_letter_code
_entity_poly.pdbx_strand_id
1 'polypeptide(L)'
;VMLQYFPSPITPTDTEAYENLIKAIREVHSDIIISPFLLTGGTDARKYYELCENIFRFIPIRINKELMGTIHSDNERIKVEDFTNMIDFYISFIENYLE
;
A
#
# COMPACT_ATOMS: atom_id res chain seq x y z
N VAL A 1 9.54 -24.08 14.70
CA VAL A 1 8.08 -24.00 14.96
C VAL A 1 7.48 -23.12 13.89
N MET A 2 6.83 -23.71 12.90
CA MET A 2 6.09 -22.95 11.90
C MET A 2 4.83 -22.46 12.60
N LEU A 3 4.87 -21.22 13.11
CA LEU A 3 3.70 -20.60 13.71
C LEU A 3 2.62 -20.55 12.62
N GLN A 4 1.57 -21.33 12.81
CA GLN A 4 0.44 -21.40 11.90
C GLN A 4 -0.32 -20.08 12.04
N TYR A 5 0.02 -19.10 11.21
CA TYR A 5 -0.72 -17.86 11.13
C TYR A 5 -1.95 -18.09 10.27
N PHE A 6 -3.13 -17.81 10.84
CA PHE A 6 -4.37 -17.72 10.07
C PHE A 6 -4.22 -16.67 8.95
N PRO A 7 -4.95 -16.82 7.83
CA PRO A 7 -4.93 -15.81 6.78
C PRO A 7 -5.30 -14.45 7.36
N SER A 8 -4.73 -13.39 6.80
CA SER A 8 -5.05 -12.04 7.24
C SER A 8 -6.54 -11.74 7.06
N PRO A 9 -7.17 -10.97 7.97
CA PRO A 9 -8.48 -10.40 7.71
C PRO A 9 -8.50 -9.58 6.41
N ILE A 10 -9.67 -9.53 5.76
CA ILE A 10 -9.90 -8.65 4.61
C ILE A 10 -10.17 -7.25 5.15
N THR A 11 -9.43 -6.27 4.63
CA THR A 11 -9.62 -4.87 4.98
C THR A 11 -10.92 -4.34 4.36
N PRO A 12 -11.80 -3.69 5.13
CA PRO A 12 -12.99 -3.02 4.60
C PRO A 12 -12.64 -1.97 3.54
N THR A 13 -13.52 -1.80 2.56
CA THR A 13 -13.37 -0.84 1.45
C THR A 13 -14.50 0.19 1.41
N ASP A 14 -15.35 0.18 2.43
CA ASP A 14 -16.50 1.06 2.64
C ASP A 14 -16.29 1.93 3.88
N THR A 15 -15.05 2.40 4.07
CA THR A 15 -14.65 3.21 5.22
C THR A 15 -14.02 4.52 4.76
N GLU A 16 -14.16 5.55 5.60
CA GLU A 16 -13.49 6.85 5.42
C GLU A 16 -11.97 6.69 5.24
N ALA A 17 -11.37 5.72 5.93
CA ALA A 17 -9.94 5.44 5.80
C ALA A 17 -9.56 4.93 4.39
N TYR A 18 -10.42 4.13 3.77
CA TYR A 18 -10.23 3.69 2.38
C TYR A 18 -10.49 4.84 1.39
N GLU A 19 -11.45 5.71 1.67
CA GLU A 19 -11.71 6.92 0.88
C GLU A 19 -10.51 7.88 0.91
N ASN A 20 -9.91 8.11 2.08
CA ASN A 20 -8.70 8.93 2.22
C ASN A 20 -7.49 8.32 1.47
N LEU A 21 -7.35 6.99 1.51
CA LEU A 21 -6.35 6.30 0.69
C LEU A 21 -6.58 6.56 -0.81
N ILE A 22 -7.82 6.43 -1.28
CA ILE A 22 -8.19 6.70 -2.69
C ILE A 22 -7.93 8.16 -3.07
N LYS A 23 -8.31 9.11 -2.21
CA LYS A 23 -8.09 10.54 -2.41
C LYS A 23 -6.60 10.83 -2.61
N ALA A 24 -5.76 10.35 -1.71
CA ALA A 24 -4.32 10.54 -1.79
C ALA A 24 -3.68 9.89 -3.03
N ILE A 25 -4.14 8.69 -3.42
CA ILE A 25 -3.70 8.05 -4.66
C ILE A 25 -4.03 8.94 -5.87
N ARG A 26 -5.24 9.52 -5.92
CA ARG A 26 -5.69 10.34 -7.06
C ARG A 26 -5.02 11.71 -7.14
N GLU A 27 -4.62 12.28 -6.01
CA GLU A 27 -3.88 13.55 -5.96
C GLU A 27 -2.49 13.42 -6.60
N VAL A 28 -1.86 12.25 -6.50
CA VAL A 28 -0.58 11.96 -7.16
C VAL A 28 -0.77 11.34 -8.55
N HIS A 29 -1.86 10.59 -8.76
CA HIS A 29 -2.15 9.85 -9.99
C HIS A 29 -3.59 10.05 -10.44
N SER A 30 -3.82 11.07 -11.28
CA SER A 30 -5.17 11.53 -11.64
C SER A 30 -5.97 10.61 -12.57
N ASP A 31 -5.33 9.70 -13.31
CA ASP A 31 -5.98 8.83 -14.31
C ASP A 31 -5.62 7.35 -14.11
N ILE A 32 -6.03 6.81 -12.95
CA ILE A 32 -5.82 5.39 -12.65
C ILE A 32 -7.09 4.71 -12.11
N ILE A 33 -7.22 3.42 -12.41
CA ILE A 33 -8.20 2.54 -11.80
C ILE A 33 -7.62 2.03 -10.48
N ILE A 34 -8.41 2.10 -9.41
CA ILE A 34 -8.05 1.58 -8.09
C ILE A 34 -8.86 0.32 -7.84
N SER A 35 -8.17 -0.78 -7.52
CA SER A 35 -8.79 -2.06 -7.17
C SER A 35 -8.02 -2.70 -6.02
N PRO A 36 -8.70 -3.30 -5.04
CA PRO A 36 -8.07 -4.21 -4.10
C PRO A 36 -7.39 -5.37 -4.84
N PHE A 37 -6.29 -5.88 -4.28
CA PHE A 37 -5.61 -7.07 -4.78
C PHE A 37 -5.13 -7.95 -3.64
N LEU A 38 -4.91 -9.24 -3.93
CA LEU A 38 -4.35 -10.19 -2.98
C LEU A 38 -2.83 -10.05 -2.92
N LEU A 39 -2.30 -9.63 -1.78
CA LEU A 39 -0.86 -9.69 -1.52
C LEU A 39 -0.46 -11.10 -1.07
N THR A 40 0.43 -11.76 -1.80
CA THR A 40 0.91 -13.12 -1.51
C THR A 40 2.14 -13.17 -0.60
N GLY A 41 2.34 -12.14 0.25
CA GLY A 41 3.50 -12.00 1.12
C GLY A 41 3.12 -11.63 2.56
N GLY A 42 3.96 -12.04 3.51
CA GLY A 42 3.82 -11.64 4.91
C GLY A 42 4.32 -10.21 5.12
N THR A 43 3.55 -9.40 5.83
CA THR A 43 3.91 -8.03 6.21
C THR A 43 3.80 -7.86 7.73
N ASP A 44 4.44 -6.85 8.29
CA ASP A 44 4.31 -6.51 9.71
C ASP A 44 2.90 -6.07 10.13
N ALA A 45 2.01 -5.82 9.15
CA ALA A 45 0.57 -5.60 9.35
C ALA A 45 -0.08 -6.58 10.34
N ARG A 46 0.39 -7.83 10.43
CA ARG A 46 -0.08 -8.84 11.40
C ARG A 46 -0.01 -8.41 12.86
N LYS A 47 0.85 -7.47 13.20
CA LYS A 47 0.99 -6.93 14.56
C LYS A 47 -0.13 -5.96 14.92
N TYR A 48 -0.89 -5.49 13.93
CA TYR A 48 -1.92 -4.48 14.07
C TYR A 48 -3.34 -5.03 13.94
N TYR A 49 -3.52 -6.34 13.64
CA TYR A 49 -4.84 -6.95 13.41
C TYR A 49 -5.81 -6.82 14.59
N GLU A 50 -5.31 -6.74 15.82
CA GLU A 50 -6.13 -6.55 17.02
C GLU A 50 -6.34 -5.08 17.39
N LEU A 51 -5.69 -4.14 16.69
CA LEU A 51 -5.71 -2.71 17.00
C LEU A 51 -6.65 -1.92 16.11
N CYS A 52 -6.76 -2.27 14.82
CA CYS A 52 -7.66 -1.61 13.89
C CYS A 52 -8.07 -2.52 12.73
N GLU A 53 -9.21 -2.23 12.11
CA GLU A 53 -9.72 -2.96 10.94
C GLU A 53 -9.18 -2.39 9.62
N ASN A 54 -8.88 -1.09 9.58
CA ASN A 54 -8.39 -0.37 8.39
C ASN A 54 -6.88 -0.57 8.20
N ILE A 55 -6.48 -1.73 7.69
CA ILE A 55 -5.08 -2.09 7.47
C ILE A 55 -4.78 -2.24 5.98
N PHE A 56 -4.16 -1.23 5.38
CA PHE A 56 -3.86 -1.22 3.94
C PHE A 56 -2.41 -1.65 3.68
N ARG A 57 -2.22 -2.67 2.83
CA ARG A 57 -0.90 -3.17 2.41
C ARG A 57 -0.58 -2.59 1.04
N PHE A 58 -0.20 -1.33 1.03
CA PHE A 58 -0.05 -0.53 -0.18
C PHE A 58 1.29 0.21 -0.18
N ILE A 59 1.91 0.29 -1.36
CA ILE A 59 3.07 1.14 -1.63
C ILE A 59 2.77 1.97 -2.89
N PRO A 60 2.97 3.31 -2.86
CA PRO A 60 2.64 4.19 -3.98
C PRO A 60 3.74 4.18 -5.06
N ILE A 61 4.10 2.99 -5.56
CA ILE A 61 5.16 2.79 -6.56
C ILE A 61 4.57 2.06 -7.77
N ARG A 62 4.92 2.52 -8.98
CA ARG A 62 4.50 1.86 -10.23
C ARG A 62 5.33 0.61 -10.48
N ILE A 63 4.83 -0.53 -10.00
CA ILE A 63 5.48 -1.83 -10.18
C ILE A 63 5.08 -2.46 -11.51
N ASN A 64 6.07 -2.69 -12.37
CA ASN A 64 5.93 -3.52 -13.57
C ASN A 64 6.54 -4.92 -13.34
N LYS A 65 6.39 -5.82 -14.31
CA LYS A 65 6.89 -7.20 -14.19
C LYS A 65 8.41 -7.30 -13.99
N GLU A 66 9.17 -6.39 -14.60
CA GLU A 66 10.64 -6.35 -14.42
C GLU A 66 10.99 -5.97 -12.98
N LEU A 67 10.44 -4.85 -12.49
CA LEU A 67 10.65 -4.35 -11.13
C LEU A 67 10.23 -5.37 -10.08
N MET A 68 9.08 -6.04 -10.29
CA MET A 68 8.59 -7.10 -9.39
C MET A 68 9.63 -8.22 -9.21
N GLY A 69 10.37 -8.57 -10.27
CA GLY A 69 11.42 -9.60 -10.22
C GLY A 69 12.69 -9.17 -9.48
N THR A 70 12.85 -7.87 -9.20
CA THR A 70 14.02 -7.34 -8.45
C THR A 70 13.77 -7.25 -6.95
N ILE A 71 12.51 -7.32 -6.49
CA ILE A 71 12.17 -7.25 -5.06
C ILE A 71 12.80 -8.46 -4.35
N HIS A 72 13.64 -8.21 -3.34
CA HIS A 72 14.43 -9.22 -2.65
C HIS A 72 15.41 -9.98 -3.58
N SER A 73 15.87 -9.33 -4.65
CA SER A 73 16.84 -9.88 -5.59
C SER A 73 17.96 -8.88 -5.90
N ASP A 74 18.85 -9.24 -6.81
CA ASP A 74 19.95 -8.38 -7.21
C ASP A 74 19.43 -7.11 -7.92
N ASN A 75 20.07 -5.98 -7.62
CA ASN A 75 19.77 -4.69 -8.25
C ASN A 75 18.31 -4.20 -8.07
N GLU A 76 17.74 -4.46 -6.89
CA GLU A 76 16.50 -3.84 -6.42
C GLU A 76 16.62 -2.32 -6.48
N ARG A 77 15.69 -1.67 -7.21
CA ARG A 77 15.74 -0.24 -7.50
C ARG A 77 14.38 0.28 -7.89
N ILE A 78 14.15 1.57 -7.77
CA ILE A 78 12.97 2.26 -8.31
C ILE A 78 13.41 3.47 -9.14
N LYS A 79 12.50 4.03 -9.95
CA LYS A 79 12.79 5.30 -10.62
C LYS A 79 12.82 6.42 -9.58
N VAL A 80 13.65 7.44 -9.82
CA VAL A 80 13.70 8.64 -8.99
C VAL A 80 12.33 9.34 -8.96
N GLU A 81 11.62 9.34 -10.10
CA GLU A 81 10.25 9.87 -10.18
C GLU A 81 9.27 9.11 -9.27
N ASP A 82 9.33 7.78 -9.23
CA ASP A 82 8.47 6.98 -8.34
C ASP A 82 8.80 7.25 -6.86
N PHE A 83 10.08 7.54 -6.55
CA PHE A 83 10.49 7.93 -5.20
C PHE A 83 9.89 9.30 -4.80
N THR A 84 9.91 10.29 -5.69
CA THR A 84 9.28 11.60 -5.44
C THR A 84 7.77 11.47 -5.32
N ASN A 85 7.11 10.75 -6.23
CA ASN A 85 5.66 10.50 -6.17
C ASN A 85 5.25 9.79 -4.88
N MET A 86 6.08 8.88 -4.37
CA MET A 86 5.86 8.23 -3.08
C MET A 86 5.89 9.22 -1.91
N ILE A 87 6.80 10.19 -1.93
CA ILE A 87 6.85 11.25 -0.91
C ILE A 87 5.58 12.10 -0.98
N ASP A 88 5.20 12.54 -2.18
CA ASP A 88 4.00 13.35 -2.40
C ASP A 88 2.73 12.61 -1.94
N PHE A 89 2.65 11.30 -2.19
CA PHE A 89 1.56 10.46 -1.71
C PHE A 89 1.47 10.45 -0.19
N TYR A 90 2.58 10.24 0.52
CA TYR A 90 2.54 10.19 1.98
C TYR A 90 2.20 11.54 2.61
N ILE A 91 2.66 12.65 2.02
CA ILE A 91 2.28 14.01 2.45
C ILE A 91 0.78 14.20 2.30
N SER A 92 0.25 13.98 1.08
CA SER A 92 -1.17 14.08 0.77
C SER A 92 -2.03 13.17 1.67
N PHE A 93 -1.62 11.92 1.87
CA PHE A 93 -2.33 10.99 2.73
C PHE A 93 -2.41 11.49 4.17
N ILE A 94 -1.31 12.01 4.74
CA ILE A 94 -1.31 12.55 6.11
C ILE A 94 -2.17 13.81 6.21
N GLU A 95 -2.05 14.73 5.26
CA GLU A 95 -2.85 15.97 5.23
C GLU A 95 -4.35 15.68 5.16
N ASN A 96 -4.76 14.69 4.35
CA ASN A 96 -6.15 14.25 4.24
C ASN A 96 -6.76 13.69 5.54
N TYR A 97 -5.93 13.32 6.54
CA TYR A 97 -6.40 12.93 7.88
C TYR A 97 -6.39 14.08 8.91
N LEU A 98 -5.78 15.22 8.55
CA LEU A 98 -5.73 16.40 9.41
C LEU A 98 -6.84 17.42 9.08
N GLU A 99 -7.45 17.29 7.90
CA GLU A 99 -8.69 17.99 7.50
C GLU A 99 -9.92 17.48 8.25
#